data_AF-A0A414SKA3-F1
#
_entry.id   AF-A0A414SKA3-F1
#
_cell.length_a   1.000
_cell.length_b   1.000
_cell.length_c   1.000
_cell.angle_alpha   90.00
_cell.angle_beta   90.00
_cell.angle_gamma   90.00
#
_symmetry.space_group_name_H-M   'P 1'
#
loop_
_entity.id
_entity.type
_entity.pdbx_description
1 polymer ?
#
loop_
_entity_poly.entity_id
_entity_poly.type
_entity_poly.pdbx_seq_one_letter_code
_entity_poly.pdbx_strand_id
1 'polypeptide(L)'
;MIGYITVPKSVAKEMIDNYPGDRVPVLSYNIETHIHKPTERKSKRRTKEIIDIAKEVGFQKNDIFDVLGCMTWENEMRSILLPKLLE
;
A
#
# COMPACT_ATOMS: atom_id res chain seq x y z
N MET A 1 -11.53 -5.76 -0.71
CA MET A 1 -10.92 -5.61 0.63
C MET A 1 -11.93 -4.98 1.59
N ILE A 2 -12.19 -5.54 2.79
CA ILE A 2 -13.16 -4.94 3.73
C ILE A 2 -12.57 -3.67 4.35
N GLY A 3 -13.33 -2.56 4.34
CA GLY A 3 -12.90 -1.29 4.94
C GLY A 3 -12.02 -0.41 4.05
N TYR A 4 -11.84 -0.78 2.78
CA TYR A 4 -11.14 0.01 1.77
C TYR A 4 -12.09 0.43 0.65
N ILE A 5 -11.89 1.62 0.11
CA ILE A 5 -12.52 2.08 -1.13
C ILE A 5 -11.65 1.63 -2.29
N THR A 6 -12.17 0.86 -3.23
CA THR A 6 -11.40 0.45 -4.42
C THR A 6 -11.04 1.68 -5.26
N VAL A 7 -9.76 1.81 -5.63
CA VAL A 7 -9.25 2.94 -6.41
C VAL A 7 -8.55 2.46 -7.68
N PRO A 8 -8.56 3.26 -8.77
CA PRO A 8 -7.76 2.97 -9.95
C PRO A 8 -6.26 2.93 -9.61
N LYS A 9 -5.53 2.04 -10.28
CA LYS A 9 -4.07 1.93 -10.14
C LYS A 9 -3.34 3.26 -10.45
N SER A 10 -3.85 4.04 -11.41
CA SER A 10 -3.30 5.37 -11.74
C SER A 10 -3.36 6.34 -10.55
N VAL A 11 -4.52 6.41 -9.88
CA VAL A 11 -4.72 7.25 -8.68
C VAL A 11 -3.78 6.80 -7.56
N ALA A 12 -3.68 5.49 -7.31
CA ALA A 12 -2.77 4.98 -6.29
C ALA A 12 -1.29 5.31 -6.56
N LYS A 13 -0.87 5.29 -7.84
CA LYS A 13 0.49 5.70 -8.23
C LYS A 13 0.72 7.19 -8.04
N GLU A 14 -0.26 8.02 -8.35
CA GLU A 14 -0.20 9.47 -8.13
C GLU A 14 -0.05 9.80 -6.63
N MET A 15 -0.78 9.10 -5.77
CA MET A 15 -0.64 9.23 -4.30
C MET A 15 0.79 8.89 -3.84
N ILE A 16 1.41 7.86 -4.43
CA ILE A 16 2.82 7.51 -4.14
C ILE A 16 3.76 8.60 -4.65
N ASP A 17 3.53 9.15 -5.85
CA ASP A 17 4.38 10.18 -6.43
C ASP A 17 4.32 11.49 -5.62
N ASN A 18 3.15 11.85 -5.11
CA ASN A 18 2.93 13.03 -4.28
C ASN A 18 3.44 12.89 -2.83
N TYR A 19 3.72 11.67 -2.37
CA TYR A 19 4.22 11.45 -1.01
C TYR A 19 5.64 12.00 -0.81
N PRO A 20 5.96 12.71 0.29
CA PRO A 20 7.30 13.25 0.52
C PRO A 20 8.39 12.17 0.73
N GLY A 21 9.56 12.38 0.12
CA GLY A 21 10.73 11.49 0.25
C GLY A 21 10.70 10.28 -0.69
N ASP A 22 11.82 9.55 -0.78
CA ASP A 22 11.99 8.54 -1.85
C ASP A 22 11.51 7.14 -1.50
N ARG A 23 11.25 6.87 -0.20
CA ARG A 23 10.96 5.54 0.31
C ARG A 23 9.74 5.52 1.23
N VAL A 24 8.84 4.58 0.96
CA VAL A 24 7.59 4.34 1.70
C VAL A 24 7.64 3.02 2.47
N PRO A 25 7.09 2.95 3.69
CA PRO A 25 6.89 1.69 4.40
C PRO A 25 5.88 0.80 3.67
N VAL A 26 6.19 -0.50 3.59
CA VAL A 26 5.34 -1.54 3.03
C VAL A 26 5.27 -2.68 4.02
N LEU A 27 4.05 -3.01 4.45
CA LEU A 27 3.74 -4.17 5.26
C LEU A 27 3.24 -5.27 4.34
N SER A 28 3.60 -6.52 4.64
CA SER A 28 3.09 -7.69 3.94
C SER A 28 2.47 -8.65 4.94
N TYR A 29 1.29 -9.15 4.61
CA TYR A 29 0.47 -9.99 5.46
C TYR A 29 -0.01 -11.19 4.64
N ASN A 30 0.26 -12.40 5.12
CA ASN A 30 -0.29 -13.61 4.50
C ASN A 30 -1.72 -13.83 5.04
N ILE A 31 -2.69 -13.89 4.12
CA ILE A 31 -4.11 -13.93 4.45
C ILE A 31 -4.51 -15.28 5.07
N GLU A 32 -3.85 -16.37 4.69
CA GLU A 32 -4.15 -17.71 5.21
C GLU A 32 -3.54 -17.92 6.60
N THR A 33 -2.26 -17.63 6.75
CA THR A 33 -1.51 -17.92 7.99
C THR A 33 -1.64 -16.82 9.02
N HIS A 34 -2.16 -15.65 8.64
CA HIS A 34 -2.25 -14.46 9.47
C HIS A 34 -0.89 -13.91 9.95
N ILE A 35 0.21 -14.33 9.28
CA ILE A 35 1.57 -13.92 9.64
C ILE A 35 1.93 -12.62 8.92
N HIS A 36 2.39 -11.64 9.70
CA HIS A 36 3.01 -10.43 9.19
C HIS A 36 4.50 -10.66 8.92
N LYS A 37 4.95 -10.26 7.73
CA LYS A 37 6.38 -10.14 7.43
C LYS A 37 6.94 -8.85 8.05
N PRO A 38 8.27 -8.77 8.28
CA PRO A 38 8.91 -7.52 8.68
C PRO A 38 8.54 -6.37 7.75
N THR A 39 8.34 -5.18 8.32
CA THR A 39 8.04 -3.98 7.53
C THR A 39 9.27 -3.56 6.74
N GLU A 40 9.10 -3.30 5.44
CA GLU A 40 10.18 -2.89 4.55
C GLU A 40 10.00 -1.44 4.08
N ARG A 41 11.10 -0.69 3.92
CA ARG A 41 11.07 0.62 3.25
C ARG A 41 11.47 0.47 1.79
N LYS A 42 10.51 0.55 0.88
CA LYS A 42 10.73 0.40 -0.57
C LYS A 42 10.76 1.76 -1.25
N SER A 43 11.56 1.89 -2.31
CA SER A 43 11.56 3.10 -3.13
C SER A 43 10.22 3.28 -3.84
N LYS A 44 9.81 4.52 -4.11
CA LYS A 44 8.58 4.82 -4.85
C LYS A 44 8.41 3.98 -6.12
N ARG A 45 9.50 3.79 -6.89
CA ARG A 45 9.50 2.93 -8.08
C ARG A 45 9.04 1.50 -7.75
N ARG A 46 9.66 0.86 -6.75
CA ARG A 46 9.30 -0.50 -6.31
C ARG A 46 7.88 -0.57 -5.78
N THR A 47 7.38 0.49 -5.14
CA THR A 47 5.99 0.52 -4.68
C THR A 47 4.99 0.62 -5.81
N LYS A 48 5.29 1.39 -6.87
CA LYS A 48 4.45 1.42 -8.07
C LYS A 48 4.43 0.09 -8.81
N GLU A 49 5.52 -0.67 -8.81
CA GLU A 49 5.55 -2.05 -9.32
C GLU A 49 4.58 -2.97 -8.54
N ILE A 50 4.42 -2.77 -7.23
CA ILE A 50 3.43 -3.51 -6.42
C ILE A 50 2.01 -3.18 -6.89
N ILE A 51 1.72 -1.89 -7.11
CA ILE A 51 0.42 -1.43 -7.64
C ILE A 51 0.12 -2.08 -9.00
N ASP A 52 1.12 -2.20 -9.86
CA ASP A 52 0.96 -2.78 -11.20
C ASP A 52 0.55 -4.25 -11.17
N ILE A 53 1.15 -5.05 -10.29
CA ILE A 53 0.86 -6.48 -10.19
C ILE A 53 -0.33 -6.80 -9.28
N ALA A 54 -0.81 -5.83 -8.50
CA ALA A 54 -1.97 -6.02 -7.63
C ALA A 54 -3.23 -6.40 -8.43
N LYS A 55 -3.98 -7.37 -7.92
CA LYS A 55 -5.30 -7.73 -8.48
C LYS A 55 -6.31 -6.61 -8.25
N GLU A 56 -6.30 -6.04 -7.06
CA GLU A 56 -7.15 -4.93 -6.63
C GLU A 56 -6.33 -3.98 -5.75
N VAL A 57 -6.59 -2.68 -5.87
CA VAL A 57 -6.02 -1.65 -5.00
C VAL A 57 -7.15 -0.95 -4.26
N GLY A 58 -7.03 -0.88 -2.95
CA GLY A 58 -7.95 -0.23 -2.05
C GLY A 58 -7.27 0.93 -1.35
N PHE A 59 -8.03 1.97 -1.05
CA PHE A 59 -7.60 3.11 -0.26
C PHE A 59 -8.38 3.16 1.05
N GLN A 60 -7.66 3.42 2.15
CA GLN A 60 -8.23 3.70 3.45
C GLN A 60 -7.56 4.94 4.04
N LYS A 61 -8.37 5.91 4.43
CA LYS A 61 -7.93 7.07 5.21
C LYS A 61 -7.86 6.65 6.68
N ASN A 62 -6.68 6.74 7.30
CA ASN A 62 -6.49 6.51 8.74
C ASN A 62 -6.00 7.81 9.41
N ASP A 63 -6.10 7.91 10.72
CA ASP A 63 -5.70 9.11 11.46
C ASP A 63 -4.19 9.37 11.38
N ILE A 64 -3.39 8.31 11.27
CA ILE A 64 -1.92 8.40 11.26
C ILE A 64 -1.34 8.23 9.84
N PHE A 65 -1.89 7.30 9.07
CA PHE A 65 -1.41 6.95 7.73
C PHE A 65 -2.55 6.91 6.73
N ASP A 66 -2.35 7.47 5.55
CA ASP A 66 -3.15 7.05 4.41
C ASP A 66 -2.63 5.69 3.94
N VAL A 67 -3.52 4.73 3.69
CA VAL A 67 -3.14 3.33 3.43
C VAL A 67 -3.64 2.88 2.06
N LEU A 68 -2.71 2.41 1.23
CA LEU A 68 -3.04 1.69 0.00
C LEU A 68 -2.89 0.18 0.24
N GLY A 69 -4.02 -0.51 0.31
CA GLY A 69 -4.09 -1.97 0.38
C GLY A 69 -4.01 -2.57 -1.03
N CYS A 70 -3.10 -3.51 -1.23
CA CYS A 70 -2.85 -4.19 -2.50
C CYS A 70 -3.09 -5.69 -2.31
N MET A 71 -4.15 -6.21 -2.91
CA MET A 71 -4.41 -7.65 -2.94
C MET A 71 -3.55 -8.29 -4.02
N THR A 72 -2.66 -9.23 -3.67
CA THR A 72 -1.88 -9.98 -4.66
C THR A 72 -2.59 -11.27 -5.05
N TRP A 73 -2.04 -11.96 -6.05
CA TRP A 73 -2.52 -13.28 -6.49
C TRP A 73 -2.05 -14.43 -5.59
N GLU A 74 -1.14 -14.19 -4.65
CA GLU A 74 -0.46 -15.21 -3.83
C GLU A 74 -1.03 -15.29 -2.40
N ASN A 75 -2.31 -14.93 -2.20
CA ASN A 75 -2.93 -14.80 -0.88
C ASN A 75 -2.11 -13.91 0.09
N GLU A 76 -1.41 -12.92 -0.46
CA GLU A 76 -0.68 -11.91 0.28
C GLU A 76 -1.38 -10.55 0.10
N MET A 77 -1.56 -9.83 1.20
CA MET A 77 -1.95 -8.43 1.18
C MET A 77 -0.74 -7.57 1.48
N ARG A 78 -0.49 -6.57 0.63
CA ARG A 78 0.53 -5.55 0.88
C ARG A 78 -0.12 -4.23 1.22
N SER A 79 0.29 -3.61 2.32
CA SER A 79 -0.18 -2.29 2.72
C SER A 79 0.95 -1.28 2.57
N ILE A 80 0.76 -0.30 1.70
CA ILE A 80 1.67 0.81 1.53
C ILE A 80 1.19 1.93 2.45
N LEU A 81 2.04 2.32 3.40
CA LEU A 81 1.73 3.39 4.33
C LEU A 81 2.24 4.72 3.78
N LEU A 82 1.35 5.71 3.72
CA LEU A 82 1.63 7.09 3.37
C LEU A 82 1.42 7.92 4.65
N PRO A 83 2.45 8.11 5.48
CA PRO A 83 2.38 8.99 6.64
C PRO A 83 1.77 10.34 6.26
N LYS A 84 0.77 10.77 7.03
CA LYS A 84 0.29 12.14 6.91
C LYS A 84 1.41 13.05 7.39
N LEU A 85 1.71 14.08 6.60
CA LEU A 85 2.48 15.20 7.11
C LEU A 85 1.64 15.76 8.27
N LEU A 86 2.21 15.80 9.47
CA LEU A 86 1.62 16.57 10.56
C LEU A 86 1.63 18.03 10.08
N GLU A 87 0.45 18.59 9.83
CA GLU A 87 0.28 20.02 9.54
C GLU A 87 0.75 20.89 10.72
#